data_AF-A0AAV3AVJ3-F1
#
_entry.id   AF-A0AAV3AVJ3-F1
#
_cell.length_a   1.000
_cell.length_b   1.000
_cell.length_c   1.000
_cell.angle_alpha   90.00
_cell.angle_beta   90.00
_cell.angle_gamma   90.00
#
_symmetry.space_group_name_H-M   'P 1'
#
loop_
_entity.id
_entity.type
_entity.pdbx_description
1 polymer ?
#
loop_
_entity_poly.entity_id
_entity_poly.type
_entity_poly.pdbx_seq_one_letter_code
_entity_poly.pdbx_strand_id
1 'polypeptide(L)'
;MYRKDKSIQMKSSASALYNNLSVLPISDKSLTYFTVVHGNTVNMVSASADGLNFSHRQLQSKEGSVALSSSLITQACWCVLPSRVLLVLTSQKGIQMYESDGSIMVYWHALDALETPQGE
;
A
#
# COMPACT_ATOMS: atom_id res chain seq x y z
N MET A 1 -8.38 28.25 11.72
CA MET A 1 -6.94 28.37 12.05
C MET A 1 -6.28 27.04 11.72
N TYR A 2 -5.17 27.04 10.97
CA TYR A 2 -4.42 25.82 10.66
C TYR A 2 -3.56 25.43 11.88
N ARG A 3 -3.59 24.17 12.29
CA ARG A 3 -2.73 23.63 13.35
C ARG A 3 -1.76 22.64 12.71
N LYS A 4 -0.46 22.84 12.98
CA LYS A 4 0.58 21.92 12.53
C LYS A 4 0.67 20.76 13.51
N ASP A 5 0.40 19.56 13.01
CA ASP A 5 0.63 18.32 13.76
C ASP A 5 2.11 17.90 13.67
N LYS A 6 2.48 16.93 14.52
CA LYS A 6 3.84 16.38 14.52
C LYS A 6 4.13 15.65 13.22
N SER A 7 5.37 15.78 12.75
CA SER A 7 5.81 15.06 11.55
C SER A 7 5.92 13.56 11.83
N ILE A 8 5.30 12.76 10.96
CA ILE A 8 5.42 11.30 10.97
C ILE A 8 6.54 10.94 9.99
N GLN A 9 7.61 10.31 10.49
CA GLN A 9 8.73 9.87 9.65
C GLN A 9 8.34 8.64 8.83
N MET A 10 8.82 8.55 7.58
CA MET A 10 8.70 7.35 6.75
C MET A 10 10.06 6.67 6.65
N LYS A 11 10.09 5.34 6.49
CA LYS A 11 11.34 4.58 6.36
C LYS A 11 12.07 4.81 5.03
N SER A 12 11.38 5.26 3.99
CA SER A 12 11.99 5.61 2.71
C SER A 12 11.20 6.71 1.99
N SER A 13 11.80 7.23 0.91
CA SER A 13 11.21 8.26 0.08
C SER A 13 9.96 7.77 -0.66
N ALA A 14 9.05 8.68 -0.99
CA ALA A 14 7.92 8.36 -1.84
C ALA A 14 8.38 8.19 -3.30
N SER A 15 7.81 7.21 -4.00
CA SER A 15 7.85 7.19 -5.47
C SER A 15 7.14 8.40 -6.05
N ALA A 16 7.62 8.86 -7.21
CA ALA A 16 7.02 9.94 -7.99
C ALA A 16 5.74 9.48 -8.72
N LEU A 17 4.73 9.12 -7.93
CA LEU A 17 3.41 8.70 -8.39
C LEU A 17 2.39 9.76 -7.96
N TYR A 18 1.39 10.01 -8.81
CA TYR A 18 0.26 10.86 -8.44
C TYR A 18 -0.53 10.23 -7.29
N ASN A 19 -0.96 11.03 -6.32
CA ASN A 19 -1.78 10.58 -5.18
C ASN A 19 -1.17 9.40 -4.39
N ASN A 20 0.15 9.39 -4.22
CA ASN A 20 0.87 8.29 -3.58
C ASN A 20 0.64 8.18 -2.05
N LEU A 21 0.14 9.23 -1.41
CA LEU A 21 -0.23 9.18 0.01
C LEU A 21 -1.68 8.73 0.15
N SER A 22 -1.90 7.58 0.80
CA SER A 22 -3.22 7.19 1.29
C SER A 22 -3.28 7.28 2.80
N VAL A 23 -4.47 7.57 3.33
CA VAL A 23 -4.72 7.75 4.77
C VAL A 23 -6.02 7.04 5.16
N LEU A 24 -5.99 6.23 6.21
CA LEU A 24 -7.16 5.60 6.81
C LEU A 24 -7.23 5.91 8.32
N PRO A 25 -8.12 6.84 8.72
CA PRO A 25 -8.45 7.07 10.13
C PRO A 25 -9.27 5.90 10.70
N ILE A 26 -8.92 5.46 11.91
CA ILE A 26 -9.60 4.42 12.69
C ILE A 26 -10.06 5.06 14.02
N SER A 27 -11.24 5.67 13.99
CA SER A 27 -11.74 6.54 15.07
C SER A 27 -11.93 5.82 16.40
N ASP A 28 -12.40 4.57 16.38
CA ASP A 28 -12.61 3.73 17.56
C ASP A 28 -11.28 3.39 18.29
N LYS A 29 -10.16 3.41 17.58
CA LYS A 29 -8.82 3.10 18.12
C LYS A 29 -7.93 4.33 18.29
N SER A 30 -8.44 5.53 17.97
CA SER A 30 -7.64 6.77 17.98
C SER A 30 -6.32 6.62 17.21
N LEU A 31 -6.40 5.94 16.06
CA LEU A 31 -5.26 5.51 15.25
C LEU A 31 -5.47 5.94 13.80
N THR A 32 -4.41 6.32 13.13
CA THR A 32 -4.44 6.60 11.69
C THR A 32 -3.38 5.76 10.99
N TYR A 33 -3.78 5.07 9.93
CA TYR A 33 -2.85 4.42 9.03
C TYR A 33 -2.49 5.32 7.85
N PHE A 34 -1.23 5.28 7.45
CA PHE A 34 -0.67 5.98 6.29
C PHE A 34 0.03 4.97 5.41
N THR A 35 -0.14 5.07 4.09
CA THR A 35 0.64 4.29 3.13
C THR A 35 1.25 5.18 2.07
N VAL A 36 2.49 4.85 1.70
CA VAL A 36 3.23 5.47 0.59
C VAL A 36 3.98 4.39 -0.17
N VAL A 37 3.86 4.40 -1.50
CA VAL A 37 4.61 3.50 -2.39
C VAL A 37 6.06 3.97 -2.52
N HIS A 38 6.98 3.01 -2.45
CA HIS A 38 8.40 3.14 -2.73
C HIS A 38 8.84 1.98 -3.65
N GLY A 39 8.76 2.22 -4.96
CA GLY A 39 9.16 1.26 -6.00
C GLY A 39 8.27 0.01 -5.99
N ASN A 40 8.84 -1.12 -5.60
CA ASN A 40 8.17 -2.42 -5.45
C ASN A 40 7.67 -2.68 -4.02
N THR A 41 7.79 -1.70 -3.12
CA THR A 41 7.34 -1.77 -1.74
C THR A 41 6.32 -0.69 -1.40
N VAL A 42 5.55 -0.91 -0.34
CA VAL A 42 4.70 0.09 0.31
C VAL A 42 5.17 0.24 1.74
N ASN A 43 5.50 1.46 2.13
CA ASN A 43 5.68 1.82 3.52
C ASN A 43 4.32 2.13 4.13
N MET A 44 4.00 1.40 5.18
CA MET A 44 2.82 1.63 5.98
C MET A 44 3.24 2.10 7.37
N VAL A 45 2.56 3.13 7.88
CA VAL A 45 2.75 3.62 9.24
C VAL A 45 1.40 3.67 9.94
N SER A 46 1.36 3.15 11.15
CA SER A 46 0.27 3.38 12.08
C SER A 46 0.72 4.44 13.06
N ALA A 47 -0.07 5.49 13.28
CA ALA A 47 0.24 6.54 14.25
C ALA A 47 -0.95 6.81 15.16
N SER A 48 -0.70 6.99 16.45
CA SER A 48 -1.70 7.46 17.41
C SER A 48 -2.15 8.89 17.08
N ALA A 49 -3.34 9.28 17.53
CA ALA A 49 -3.91 10.60 17.26
C ALA A 49 -3.04 11.78 17.74
N ASP A 50 -2.19 11.57 18.75
CA ASP A 50 -1.23 12.56 19.25
C ASP A 50 0.11 12.58 18.47
N GLY A 51 0.29 11.65 17.52
CA GLY A 51 1.52 11.46 16.75
C GLY A 51 2.73 11.07 17.58
N LEU A 52 2.55 10.65 18.83
CA LEU A 52 3.65 10.27 19.74
C LEU A 52 4.11 8.84 19.53
N ASN A 53 3.17 7.95 19.20
CA ASN A 53 3.45 6.53 19.01
C ASN A 53 3.17 6.18 17.56
N PHE A 54 4.16 5.59 16.89
CA PHE A 54 3.96 5.03 15.57
C PHE A 54 4.72 3.73 15.39
N SER A 55 4.18 2.86 14.54
CA SER A 55 4.84 1.63 14.12
C SER A 55 4.88 1.54 12.61
N HIS A 56 5.93 0.90 12.09
CA HIS A 56 6.17 0.79 10.66
C HIS A 56 6.00 -0.64 10.19
N ARG A 57 5.38 -0.80 9.02
CA ARG A 57 5.29 -2.03 8.27
C ARG A 57 5.71 -1.76 6.83
N GLN A 58 6.39 -2.71 6.21
CA GLN A 58 6.67 -2.68 4.79
C GLN A 58 5.95 -3.85 4.12
N LEU A 59 5.23 -3.56 3.05
CA LEU A 59 4.61 -4.56 2.18
C LEU A 59 5.39 -4.62 0.88
N GLN A 60 5.47 -5.80 0.27
CA GLN A 60 6.18 -6.01 -0.98
C GLN A 60 5.22 -6.57 -2.02
N SER A 61 5.41 -6.18 -3.28
CA SER A 61 4.67 -6.79 -4.38
C SER A 61 4.97 -8.28 -4.43
N LYS A 62 3.94 -9.12 -4.51
CA LYS A 62 4.11 -10.56 -4.73
C LYS A 62 4.43 -10.81 -6.20
N GLU A 63 5.33 -11.76 -6.45
CA GLU A 63 5.71 -12.21 -7.79
C GLU A 63 5.09 -13.59 -8.09
N GLY A 64 4.57 -13.78 -9.30
CA GLY A 64 4.37 -15.11 -9.87
C GLY A 64 5.73 -15.68 -10.30
N SER A 65 5.95 -16.96 -10.03
CA SER A 65 7.16 -17.75 -10.30
C SER A 65 8.17 -17.25 -11.36
N VAL A 66 9.43 -17.16 -10.91
CA VAL A 66 10.75 -17.21 -11.59
C VAL A 66 11.03 -16.18 -12.70
N ALA A 67 11.89 -15.24 -12.30
CA ALA A 67 12.82 -14.47 -13.13
C ALA A 67 12.19 -13.45 -14.10
N LEU A 68 12.04 -12.22 -13.60
CA LEU A 68 12.78 -11.02 -14.06
C LEU A 68 12.00 -9.78 -13.57
N SER A 69 12.62 -9.04 -12.65
CA SER A 69 12.16 -7.79 -12.03
C SER A 69 10.96 -7.88 -11.08
N SER A 70 11.15 -7.28 -9.90
CA SER A 70 10.06 -6.98 -8.98
C SER A 70 9.07 -6.02 -9.60
N SER A 71 7.78 -6.36 -9.56
CA SER A 71 6.72 -5.50 -10.10
C SER A 71 6.69 -4.16 -9.36
N LEU A 72 6.73 -3.07 -10.12
CA LEU A 72 6.53 -1.73 -9.55
C LEU A 72 5.08 -1.61 -9.10
N ILE A 73 4.92 -1.22 -7.84
CA ILE A 73 3.62 -0.87 -7.28
C ILE A 73 3.25 0.50 -7.83
N THR A 74 2.03 0.62 -8.33
CA THR A 74 1.49 1.85 -8.91
C THR A 74 0.54 2.57 -7.97
N GLN A 75 -0.08 1.84 -7.04
CA GLN A 75 -0.99 2.41 -6.06
C GLN A 75 -1.08 1.55 -4.81
N ALA A 76 -1.26 2.21 -3.67
CA ALA A 76 -1.69 1.59 -2.42
C ALA A 76 -2.82 2.43 -1.84
N CYS A 77 -4.00 1.86 -1.69
CA CYS A 77 -5.16 2.58 -1.15
C CYS A 77 -6.06 1.67 -0.31
N TRP A 78 -6.79 2.28 0.62
CA TRP A 78 -7.85 1.56 1.32
C TRP A 78 -9.15 1.59 0.54
N CYS A 79 -9.70 0.41 0.29
CA CYS A 79 -11.03 0.21 -0.28
C CYS A 79 -12.01 -0.10 0.85
N VAL A 80 -12.97 0.80 1.06
CA VAL A 80 -14.07 0.61 2.02
C VAL A 80 -15.16 -0.21 1.33
N LEU A 81 -15.37 -1.43 1.82
CA LEU A 81 -16.46 -2.31 1.41
C LEU A 81 -17.55 -2.30 2.48
N PRO A 82 -18.78 -2.76 2.18
CA PRO A 82 -19.89 -2.74 3.15
C PRO A 82 -19.59 -3.45 4.47
N SER A 83 -18.80 -4.53 4.45
CA SER A 83 -18.51 -5.36 5.63
C SER A 83 -17.11 -5.19 6.21
N ARG A 84 -16.17 -4.60 5.47
CA ARG A 84 -14.77 -4.45 5.90
C ARG A 84 -14.01 -3.42 5.08
N VAL A 85 -12.84 -3.03 5.56
CA VAL A 85 -11.89 -2.19 4.82
C VAL A 85 -10.68 -3.02 4.44
N LEU A 86 -10.24 -2.93 3.18
CA LEU A 86 -9.07 -3.64 2.68
C LEU A 86 -8.01 -2.67 2.20
N LEU A 87 -6.75 -3.01 2.44
CA LEU A 87 -5.63 -2.34 1.81
C LEU A 87 -5.35 -3.02 0.47
N VAL A 88 -5.54 -2.30 -0.63
CA VAL A 88 -5.36 -2.79 -2.00
C VAL A 88 -4.08 -2.19 -2.59
N LEU A 89 -3.22 -3.07 -3.09
CA LEU A 89 -1.99 -2.73 -3.79
C LEU A 89 -2.18 -3.12 -5.26
N THR A 90 -2.01 -2.16 -6.16
CA THR A 90 -1.93 -2.43 -7.60
C THR A 90 -0.48 -2.33 -8.05
N SER A 91 -0.07 -3.24 -8.92
CA SER A 91 1.25 -3.25 -9.52
C SER A 91 1.13 -3.55 -11.01
N GLN A 92 2.23 -3.41 -11.73
CA GLN A 92 2.27 -3.72 -13.17
C GLN A 92 1.88 -5.17 -13.48
N LYS A 93 2.11 -6.09 -12.55
CA LYS A 93 1.90 -7.53 -12.71
C LYS A 93 0.70 -8.07 -11.94
N GLY A 94 -0.09 -7.25 -11.26
CA GLY A 94 -1.15 -7.80 -10.42
C GLY A 94 -1.79 -6.86 -9.42
N ILE A 95 -2.73 -7.45 -8.68
CA ILE A 95 -3.45 -6.82 -7.58
C ILE A 95 -3.26 -7.70 -6.34
N GLN A 96 -2.99 -7.07 -5.20
CA GLN A 96 -2.95 -7.72 -3.90
C GLN A 96 -3.90 -7.00 -2.95
N MET A 97 -4.59 -7.76 -2.10
CA MET A 97 -5.46 -7.22 -1.07
C MET A 97 -5.03 -7.77 0.28
N TYR A 98 -4.95 -6.88 1.25
CA TYR A 98 -4.60 -7.16 2.64
C TYR A 98 -5.75 -6.71 3.54
N GLU A 99 -5.83 -7.31 4.73
CA GLU A 99 -6.56 -6.70 5.85
C GLU A 99 -6.10 -5.25 6.06
N SER A 100 -6.96 -4.41 6.66
CA SER A 100 -6.75 -2.95 6.71
C SER A 100 -5.41 -2.54 7.34
N ASP A 101 -4.86 -3.35 8.24
CA ASP A 101 -3.59 -3.11 8.94
C ASP A 101 -2.34 -3.63 8.19
N GLY A 102 -2.55 -4.19 6.99
CA GLY A 102 -1.51 -4.77 6.14
C GLY A 102 -0.91 -6.07 6.68
N SER A 103 -1.46 -6.67 7.75
CA SER A 103 -0.86 -7.83 8.40
C SER A 103 -1.04 -9.13 7.59
N ILE A 104 -2.22 -9.33 7.01
CA ILE A 104 -2.63 -10.57 6.35
C ILE A 104 -3.02 -10.25 4.92
N MET A 105 -2.39 -10.92 3.96
CA MET A 105 -2.83 -10.90 2.56
C MET A 105 -4.01 -11.85 2.39
N VAL A 106 -5.16 -11.32 1.98
CA VAL A 106 -6.41 -12.07 1.84
C VAL A 106 -6.71 -12.48 0.42
N TYR A 107 -6.13 -11.78 -0.56
CA TYR A 107 -6.30 -12.07 -1.97
C TYR A 107 -5.10 -11.58 -2.78
N TRP A 108 -4.81 -12.27 -3.87
CA TRP A 108 -3.90 -11.77 -4.90
C TRP A 108 -4.31 -12.33 -6.26
N HIS A 109 -4.03 -11.55 -7.30
CA HIS A 109 -4.27 -11.93 -8.68
C HIS A 109 -3.15 -11.37 -9.55
N ALA A 110 -2.56 -12.22 -10.38
CA ALA A 110 -1.62 -11.78 -11.40
C ALA A 110 -2.40 -11.21 -12.59
N LEU A 111 -1.91 -10.11 -13.17
CA LEU A 111 -2.29 -9.71 -14.51
C LEU A 111 -1.35 -10.47 -15.43
N ASP A 112 -1.88 -11.44 -16.19
CA ASP A 112 -1.08 -12.16 -17.17
C ASP A 112 -0.42 -11.13 -18.10
N ALA A 113 0.89 -11.26 -18.30
CA ALA A 113 1.56 -10.49 -19.33
C ALA A 113 0.83 -10.81 -20.64
N LEU A 114 0.30 -9.80 -21.32
CA LEU A 114 -0.27 -9.98 -22.65
C LEU A 114 0.68 -10.91 -23.41
N GLU A 115 0.20 -12.08 -23.82
CA GLU A 115 0.90 -12.88 -24.80
C GLU A 115 1.19 -11.94 -25.97
N THR A 116 2.46 -11.61 -26.18
CA THR A 116 2.89 -10.96 -27.41
C THR A 116 2.31 -11.79 -28.54
N PRO A 117 1.49 -11.22 -29.45
CA PRO A 117 1.00 -11.99 -30.57
C PRO A 117 2.25 -12.51 -31.27
N GLN A 118 2.40 -13.83 -31.32
CA GLN A 118 3.42 -14.45 -32.15
C GLN A 118 3.11 -14.00 -33.56
N GLY A 119 3.88 -13.04 -34.07
CA GLY A 119 3.76 -12.58 -35.44
C GLY A 119 3.93 -13.78 -36.35
N GLU A 120 2.93 -14.01 -37.20
CA GLU A 120 3.04 -14.84 -38.40
C GLU A 120 4.09 -14.26 -39.36
#